data_AF-A0A6C0HDG1-F1
#
_entry.id   AF-A0A6C0HDG1-F1
#
_cell.length_a   1.000
_cell.length_b   1.000
_cell.length_c   1.000
_cell.angle_alpha   90.00
_cell.angle_beta   90.00
_cell.angle_gamma   90.00
#
_symmetry.space_group_name_H-M   'P 1'
#
loop_
_entity.id
_entity.type
_entity.pdbx_description
1 polymer ?
#
loop_
_entity_poly.entity_id
_entity_poly.type
_entity_poly.pdbx_seq_one_letter_code
_entity_poly.pdbx_strand_id
1 'polypeptide(L)'
;MSELYYQSSHPFISNDLFIYFSDICLLELYNEEIVNELVLNGFKDGKIPVIFIKTELLLHYANVLSSLKKKYILVTTCNDDLCIPYFEFPQYNEHVVSCATKLLECSNMIKWFTKNPCISNSKLMPIPLGPKWQYTSHNFFGEDKQPILKILNEHCIQPEKNFKDKYLKTSLLYFNFSIGTTDTPLIKEHKNMRRDVEKIFRSKNFLYNENKNFEGYIKELSTYKFCLSPPGRGVDTHRTWEALMVGTIPIMISTALDALFEKLPVIIVKDWFEINEEFLNKEYEKIHKKEYDFSILYSNYWKNEINKYRL
;
A
#
# COMPACT_ATOMS: atom_id res chain seq x y z
N MET A 1 -6.24 26.93 -3.54
CA MET A 1 -6.13 26.06 -2.34
C MET A 1 -5.42 26.86 -1.26
N SER A 2 -6.20 27.59 -0.47
CA SER A 2 -5.74 28.32 0.71
C SER A 2 -5.18 27.35 1.74
N GLU A 3 -4.24 27.85 2.54
CA GLU A 3 -3.56 27.24 3.68
C GLU A 3 -4.46 26.39 4.59
N LEU A 4 -4.75 25.15 4.20
CA LEU A 4 -4.90 24.09 5.17
C LEU A 4 -3.48 23.58 5.42
N TYR A 5 -2.98 23.88 6.62
CA TYR A 5 -1.84 23.18 7.23
C TYR A 5 -2.20 21.70 7.38
N TYR A 6 -2.24 20.98 6.27
CA TYR A 6 -2.19 19.53 6.27
C TYR A 6 -0.79 19.20 6.76
N GLN A 7 -0.71 18.62 7.95
CA GLN A 7 0.55 18.17 8.50
C GLN A 7 1.11 17.09 7.58
N SER A 8 2.16 17.46 6.86
CA SER A 8 2.82 16.56 5.93
C SER A 8 3.19 15.26 6.65
N SER A 9 2.80 14.11 6.08
CA SER A 9 3.27 12.81 6.57
C SER A 9 4.71 12.52 6.18
N HIS A 10 5.36 13.42 5.44
CA HIS A 10 6.73 13.26 4.98
C HIS A 10 7.68 12.99 6.17
N PRO A 11 8.58 12.00 6.07
CA PRO A 11 8.94 11.24 4.87
C PRO A 11 8.06 10.02 4.57
N PHE A 12 7.11 9.69 5.43
CA PHE A 12 6.29 8.48 5.34
C PHE A 12 5.16 8.59 4.31
N ILE A 13 4.82 7.45 3.72
CA ILE A 13 3.76 7.33 2.72
C ILE A 13 2.38 7.44 3.38
N SER A 14 1.51 8.26 2.80
CA SER A 14 0.09 8.39 3.16
C SER A 14 -0.71 8.66 1.88
N ASN A 15 -2.02 8.45 1.90
CA ASN A 15 -2.86 8.61 0.69
C ASN A 15 -2.87 10.06 0.16
N ASP A 16 -2.94 11.04 1.05
CA ASP A 16 -2.92 12.48 0.74
C ASP A 16 -1.57 12.99 0.25
N LEU A 17 -0.46 12.27 0.51
CA LEU A 17 0.83 12.60 -0.07
C LEU A 17 0.77 12.73 -1.60
N PHE A 18 0.01 11.85 -2.25
CA PHE A 18 -0.07 11.79 -3.71
C PHE A 18 -0.83 12.98 -4.33
N ILE A 19 -1.60 13.72 -3.53
CA ILE A 19 -2.18 15.01 -3.95
C ILE A 19 -1.06 15.99 -4.28
N TYR A 20 -0.03 16.07 -3.42
CA TYR A 20 1.13 16.96 -3.60
C TYR A 20 2.04 16.55 -4.76
N PHE A 21 1.91 15.31 -5.24
CA PHE A 21 2.68 14.80 -6.38
C PHE A 21 1.93 14.95 -7.71
N SER A 22 0.77 15.58 -7.69
CA SER A 22 -0.15 15.65 -8.82
C SER A 22 -0.42 17.09 -9.27
N ASP A 23 -0.64 17.28 -10.57
CA ASP A 23 -0.92 18.60 -11.15
C ASP A 23 -2.41 18.93 -11.11
N ILE A 24 -3.24 17.88 -11.25
CA ILE A 24 -4.70 17.96 -11.25
C ILE A 24 -5.19 17.03 -10.15
N CYS A 25 -6.09 17.51 -9.30
CA CYS A 25 -6.62 16.74 -8.18
C CYS A 25 -8.14 16.75 -8.20
N LEU A 26 -8.75 15.58 -8.41
CA LEU A 26 -10.19 15.35 -8.33
C LEU A 26 -10.51 14.80 -6.93
N LEU A 27 -10.82 15.70 -6.00
CA LEU A 27 -11.06 15.38 -4.58
C LEU A 27 -12.54 15.30 -4.20
N GLU A 28 -13.41 15.82 -5.05
CA GLU A 28 -14.87 15.87 -4.90
C GLU A 28 -15.54 15.81 -6.29
N LEU A 29 -16.87 15.77 -6.31
CA LEU A 29 -17.62 15.78 -7.57
C LEU A 29 -17.63 17.18 -8.18
N TYR A 30 -16.97 17.31 -9.32
CA TYR A 30 -17.07 18.41 -10.27
C TYR A 30 -17.94 18.02 -11.47
N ASN A 31 -18.59 19.00 -12.11
CA ASN A 31 -19.24 18.73 -13.40
C ASN A 31 -18.19 18.40 -14.48
N GLU A 32 -18.61 17.72 -15.56
CA GLU A 32 -17.67 17.26 -16.59
C GLU A 32 -16.95 18.42 -17.31
N GLU A 33 -17.60 19.57 -17.48
CA GLU A 33 -17.01 20.75 -18.11
C GLU A 33 -15.83 21.28 -17.30
N ILE A 34 -15.98 21.39 -15.97
CA ILE A 34 -14.91 21.79 -15.05
C ILE A 34 -13.78 20.76 -15.08
N VAL A 35 -14.07 19.47 -15.09
CA VAL A 35 -13.01 18.45 -15.18
C VAL A 35 -12.25 18.56 -16.51
N ASN A 36 -12.96 18.73 -17.62
CA ASN A 36 -12.32 18.95 -18.91
C ASN A 36 -11.45 20.22 -18.90
N GLU A 37 -11.93 21.31 -18.30
CA GLU A 37 -11.15 22.54 -18.16
C GLU A 37 -9.92 22.35 -17.26
N LEU A 38 -10.07 21.76 -16.07
CA LEU A 38 -8.97 21.45 -15.16
C LEU A 38 -7.92 20.58 -15.82
N VAL A 39 -8.37 19.55 -16.55
CA VAL A 39 -7.50 18.65 -17.27
C VAL A 39 -6.77 19.41 -18.38
N LEU A 40 -7.48 20.19 -19.21
CA LEU A 40 -6.89 21.01 -20.27
C LEU A 40 -5.86 22.02 -19.74
N ASN A 41 -6.17 22.70 -18.63
CA ASN A 41 -5.33 23.71 -17.99
C ASN A 41 -4.16 23.10 -17.20
N GLY A 42 -4.27 21.83 -16.78
CA GLY A 42 -3.21 21.10 -16.08
C GLY A 42 -2.09 20.61 -17.00
N PHE A 43 -2.30 20.61 -18.32
CA PHE A 43 -1.22 20.40 -19.30
C PHE A 43 -0.33 21.64 -19.38
N LYS A 44 0.59 21.80 -18.42
CA LYS A 44 1.57 22.88 -18.40
C LYS A 44 2.95 22.39 -18.85
N ASP A 45 3.73 23.32 -19.42
CA ASP A 45 5.19 23.22 -19.56
C ASP A 45 5.73 21.98 -20.29
N GLY A 46 4.97 21.43 -21.24
CA GLY A 46 5.41 20.32 -22.09
C GLY A 46 5.56 18.96 -21.40
N LYS A 47 5.23 18.86 -20.10
CA LYS A 47 5.28 17.60 -19.34
C LYS A 47 3.96 16.85 -19.39
N ILE A 48 4.03 15.52 -19.25
CA ILE A 48 2.84 14.70 -19.06
C ILE A 48 2.27 14.98 -17.65
N PRO A 49 1.01 15.42 -17.51
CA PRO A 49 0.43 15.74 -16.21
C PRO A 49 0.08 14.46 -15.44
N VAL A 50 0.10 14.61 -14.12
CA VAL A 50 -0.34 13.62 -13.15
C VAL A 50 -1.71 14.04 -12.65
N ILE A 51 -2.71 13.19 -12.90
CA ILE A 51 -4.08 13.35 -12.44
C ILE A 51 -4.26 12.47 -11.21
N PHE A 52 -4.44 13.09 -10.06
CA PHE A 52 -4.92 12.43 -8.85
C PHE A 52 -6.46 12.38 -8.87
N ILE A 53 -7.00 11.23 -8.51
CA ILE A 53 -8.43 11.06 -8.27
C ILE A 53 -8.64 10.19 -7.04
N LYS A 54 -9.55 10.60 -6.14
CA LYS A 54 -9.98 9.71 -5.05
C LYS A 54 -10.64 8.48 -5.65
N THR A 55 -10.32 7.30 -5.15
CA THR A 55 -10.82 6.02 -5.69
C THR A 55 -12.35 6.00 -5.84
N GLU A 56 -13.10 6.57 -4.89
CA GLU A 56 -14.57 6.62 -4.96
C GLU A 56 -15.14 7.41 -6.16
N LEU A 57 -14.36 8.32 -6.76
CA LEU A 57 -14.77 9.13 -7.92
C LEU A 57 -14.42 8.48 -9.26
N LEU A 58 -13.64 7.39 -9.24
CA LEU A 58 -13.04 6.80 -10.43
C LEU A 58 -14.09 6.37 -11.47
N LEU A 59 -15.19 5.74 -11.04
CA LEU A 59 -16.25 5.28 -11.93
C LEU A 59 -16.95 6.45 -12.62
N HIS A 60 -17.16 7.55 -11.89
CA HIS A 60 -17.81 8.74 -12.41
C HIS A 60 -17.00 9.39 -13.53
N TYR A 61 -15.67 9.43 -13.39
CA TYR A 61 -14.79 10.07 -14.37
C TYR A 61 -14.15 9.12 -15.40
N ALA A 62 -14.44 7.81 -15.36
CA ALA A 62 -13.80 6.85 -16.25
C ALA A 62 -14.00 7.18 -17.75
N ASN A 63 -15.19 7.64 -18.14
CA ASN A 63 -15.47 8.06 -19.51
C ASN A 63 -14.69 9.32 -19.90
N VAL A 64 -14.69 10.35 -19.03
CA VAL A 64 -13.94 11.58 -19.25
C VAL A 64 -12.45 11.27 -19.42
N LEU A 65 -11.87 10.55 -18.45
CA LEU A 65 -10.46 10.16 -18.43
C LEU A 65 -10.06 9.32 -19.65
N SER A 66 -10.89 8.34 -20.05
CA SER A 66 -10.60 7.50 -21.22
C SER A 66 -10.73 8.24 -22.56
N SER A 67 -11.48 9.34 -22.61
CA SER A 67 -11.66 10.18 -23.80
C SER A 67 -10.61 11.30 -23.98
N LEU A 68 -9.74 11.51 -22.98
CA LEU A 68 -8.70 12.52 -23.04
C LEU A 68 -7.75 12.27 -24.22
N LYS A 69 -7.52 13.31 -25.03
CA LYS A 69 -6.70 13.25 -26.26
C LYS A 69 -5.19 13.38 -26.01
N LYS A 70 -4.79 13.85 -24.82
CA LYS A 70 -3.39 14.05 -24.44
C LYS A 70 -2.98 12.99 -23.43
N LYS A 71 -1.70 12.61 -23.45
CA LYS A 71 -1.13 11.62 -22.51
C LYS A 71 -1.21 12.11 -21.07
N TYR A 72 -1.48 11.22 -20.11
CA TYR A 72 -1.50 11.54 -18.69
C TYR A 72 -1.09 10.33 -17.84
N ILE A 73 -0.70 10.61 -16.60
CA ILE A 73 -0.48 9.62 -15.55
C ILE A 73 -1.67 9.68 -14.60
N LEU A 74 -2.22 8.53 -14.21
CA LEU A 74 -3.31 8.44 -13.25
C LEU A 74 -2.78 8.01 -11.89
N VAL A 75 -3.25 8.64 -10.81
CA VAL A 75 -2.99 8.22 -9.43
C VAL A 75 -4.31 8.07 -8.69
N THR A 76 -4.57 6.88 -8.14
CA THR A 76 -5.77 6.59 -7.34
C THR A 76 -5.41 6.13 -5.93
N THR A 77 -5.97 6.80 -4.92
CA THR A 77 -5.87 6.38 -3.53
C THR A 77 -7.17 6.64 -2.77
N CYS A 78 -7.36 5.93 -1.67
CA CYS A 78 -8.46 6.13 -0.72
C CYS A 78 -8.09 5.55 0.66
N ASN A 79 -8.82 5.96 1.70
CA ASN A 79 -8.69 5.40 3.04
C ASN A 79 -9.47 4.09 3.24
N ASP A 80 -10.32 3.70 2.28
CA ASP A 80 -10.93 2.36 2.26
C ASP A 80 -9.97 1.33 1.65
N ASP A 81 -10.34 0.06 1.71
CA ASP A 81 -9.56 -1.10 1.30
C ASP A 81 -9.73 -1.46 -0.19
N LEU A 82 -10.50 -0.67 -0.94
CA LEU A 82 -10.89 -0.89 -2.35
C LEU A 82 -9.71 -1.35 -3.22
N CYS A 83 -9.93 -2.42 -3.98
CA CYS A 83 -8.88 -3.04 -4.79
C CYS A 83 -8.99 -2.65 -6.27
N ILE A 84 -8.05 -1.87 -6.78
CA ILE A 84 -8.11 -1.29 -8.14
C ILE A 84 -7.70 -2.30 -9.22
N PRO A 85 -8.29 -2.29 -10.42
CA PRO A 85 -9.29 -1.34 -10.92
C PRO A 85 -10.74 -1.74 -10.70
N TYR A 86 -10.97 -2.89 -10.07
CA TYR A 86 -12.29 -3.51 -10.01
C TYR A 86 -13.03 -3.33 -8.67
N PHE A 87 -12.44 -2.59 -7.73
CA PHE A 87 -12.87 -2.35 -6.35
C PHE A 87 -12.85 -3.61 -5.45
N GLU A 88 -13.03 -4.79 -6.04
CA GLU A 88 -12.90 -6.12 -5.47
C GLU A 88 -12.49 -7.11 -6.58
N PHE A 89 -12.19 -8.36 -6.23
CA PHE A 89 -11.83 -9.40 -7.18
C PHE A 89 -12.33 -10.79 -6.74
N PRO A 90 -12.98 -11.55 -7.63
CA PRO A 90 -13.49 -11.14 -8.94
C PRO A 90 -14.61 -10.10 -8.82
N GLN A 91 -14.81 -9.28 -9.85
CA GLN A 91 -15.88 -8.28 -9.93
C GLN A 91 -16.92 -8.69 -10.95
N TYR A 92 -18.19 -8.63 -10.55
CA TYR A 92 -19.35 -9.09 -11.34
C TYR A 92 -20.23 -7.94 -11.85
N ASN A 93 -20.05 -6.72 -11.35
CA ASN A 93 -20.75 -5.55 -11.86
C ASN A 93 -20.17 -5.13 -13.21
N GLU A 94 -20.95 -5.32 -14.28
CA GLU A 94 -20.55 -5.03 -15.67
C GLU A 94 -20.14 -3.56 -15.88
N HIS A 95 -20.76 -2.61 -15.18
CA HIS A 95 -20.40 -1.20 -15.29
C HIS A 95 -18.99 -0.95 -14.75
N VAL A 96 -18.64 -1.55 -13.60
CA VAL A 96 -17.31 -1.45 -13.01
C VAL A 96 -16.26 -2.07 -13.93
N VAL A 97 -16.53 -3.28 -14.44
CA VAL A 97 -15.65 -3.97 -15.39
C VAL A 97 -15.45 -3.15 -16.66
N SER A 98 -16.52 -2.55 -17.20
CA SER A 98 -16.47 -1.68 -18.38
C SER A 98 -15.60 -0.44 -18.14
N CYS A 99 -15.80 0.28 -17.02
CA CYS A 99 -15.00 1.45 -16.67
C CYS A 99 -13.52 1.11 -16.48
N ALA A 100 -13.21 0.02 -15.78
CA ALA A 100 -11.84 -0.45 -15.60
C ALA A 100 -11.17 -0.80 -16.94
N THR A 101 -11.88 -1.52 -17.81
CA THR A 101 -11.38 -1.93 -19.15
C THR A 101 -11.07 -0.70 -20.00
N LYS A 102 -11.99 0.27 -20.07
CA LYS A 102 -11.79 1.53 -20.81
C LYS A 102 -10.51 2.26 -20.38
N LEU A 103 -10.25 2.34 -19.08
CA LEU A 103 -9.05 2.99 -18.56
C LEU A 103 -7.79 2.19 -18.88
N LEU A 104 -7.80 0.88 -18.62
CA LEU A 104 -6.66 0.01 -18.92
C LEU A 104 -6.30 -0.03 -20.41
N GLU A 105 -7.29 0.07 -21.30
CA GLU A 105 -7.07 0.09 -22.75
C GLU A 105 -6.73 1.49 -23.29
N CYS A 106 -7.08 2.57 -22.57
CA CYS A 106 -6.83 3.96 -22.97
C CYS A 106 -5.33 4.21 -23.22
N SER A 107 -4.94 4.40 -24.49
CA SER A 107 -3.54 4.59 -24.90
C SER A 107 -2.90 5.87 -24.34
N ASN A 108 -3.72 6.87 -24.00
CA ASN A 108 -3.28 8.13 -23.43
C ASN A 108 -3.03 8.05 -21.92
N MET A 109 -3.61 7.10 -21.20
CA MET A 109 -3.22 6.80 -19.83
C MET A 109 -1.92 5.98 -19.84
N ILE A 110 -0.78 6.64 -19.71
CA ILE A 110 0.53 6.00 -19.90
C ILE A 110 0.93 5.11 -18.72
N LYS A 111 0.46 5.47 -17.51
CA LYS A 111 0.70 4.71 -16.28
C LYS A 111 -0.38 5.06 -15.25
N TRP A 112 -0.74 4.08 -14.44
CA TRP A 112 -1.73 4.19 -13.37
C TRP A 112 -1.11 3.72 -12.06
N PHE A 113 -0.74 4.66 -11.19
CA PHE A 113 -0.28 4.38 -9.83
C PHE A 113 -1.48 4.20 -8.91
N THR A 114 -1.55 3.07 -8.21
CA THR A 114 -2.69 2.79 -7.33
C THR A 114 -2.33 2.00 -6.09
N LYS A 115 -3.03 2.30 -4.99
CA LYS A 115 -3.11 1.42 -3.84
C LYS A 115 -3.91 0.16 -4.19
N ASN A 116 -3.57 -0.97 -3.58
CA ASN A 116 -4.32 -2.24 -3.65
C ASN A 116 -4.69 -2.73 -5.07
N PRO A 117 -3.79 -2.78 -6.07
CA PRO A 117 -4.17 -3.41 -7.33
C PRO A 117 -4.52 -4.89 -7.14
N CYS A 118 -5.69 -5.33 -7.61
CA CYS A 118 -6.10 -6.74 -7.57
C CYS A 118 -5.60 -7.55 -8.77
N ILE A 119 -4.97 -6.93 -9.75
CA ILE A 119 -4.44 -7.58 -10.95
C ILE A 119 -3.05 -7.07 -11.29
N SER A 120 -2.29 -7.88 -12.02
CA SER A 120 -1.05 -7.46 -12.67
C SER A 120 -1.35 -6.95 -14.08
N ASN A 121 -0.92 -5.73 -14.40
CA ASN A 121 -1.08 -5.14 -15.74
C ASN A 121 0.07 -4.17 -16.01
N SER A 122 0.54 -4.07 -17.26
CA SER A 122 1.69 -3.23 -17.63
C SER A 122 1.48 -1.73 -17.38
N LYS A 123 0.23 -1.23 -17.41
CA LYS A 123 -0.07 0.17 -17.05
C LYS A 123 -0.27 0.37 -15.55
N LEU A 124 -0.69 -0.66 -14.82
CA LEU A 124 -0.95 -0.58 -13.39
C LEU A 124 0.37 -0.67 -12.62
N MET A 125 0.63 0.30 -11.75
CA MET A 125 1.78 0.31 -10.84
C MET A 125 1.23 0.32 -9.41
N PRO A 126 1.53 -0.71 -8.60
CA PRO A 126 1.23 -0.64 -7.18
C PRO A 126 2.02 0.49 -6.52
N ILE A 127 1.36 1.26 -5.66
CA ILE A 127 2.00 2.13 -4.67
C ILE A 127 1.75 1.58 -3.27
N PRO A 128 2.66 1.82 -2.31
CA PRO A 128 2.53 1.30 -0.96
C PRO A 128 1.30 1.81 -0.26
N LEU A 129 0.65 0.93 0.50
CA LEU A 129 -0.36 1.33 1.47
C LEU A 129 0.23 2.22 2.59
N GLY A 130 1.48 1.95 2.98
CA GLY A 130 2.16 2.67 4.07
C GLY A 130 1.64 2.29 5.47
N PRO A 131 2.10 2.99 6.52
CA PRO A 131 1.66 2.75 7.90
C PRO A 131 0.20 3.17 8.08
N LYS A 132 -0.44 2.66 9.14
CA LYS A 132 -1.83 3.02 9.42
C LYS A 132 -1.91 4.43 10.03
N TRP A 133 -2.53 5.34 9.29
CA TRP A 133 -2.72 6.74 9.73
C TRP A 133 -4.04 7.01 10.43
N GLN A 134 -5.07 6.19 10.17
CA GLN A 134 -6.43 6.42 10.66
C GLN A 134 -7.02 5.11 11.18
N TYR A 135 -7.60 5.14 12.37
CA TYR A 135 -8.13 3.95 13.06
C TYR A 135 -9.64 3.93 13.21
N THR A 136 -10.26 5.11 13.20
CA THR A 136 -11.67 5.36 13.49
C THR A 136 -12.40 6.05 12.35
N SER A 137 -11.68 6.70 11.43
CA SER A 137 -12.24 7.43 10.30
C SER A 137 -11.84 6.84 8.95
N HIS A 138 -12.77 6.88 8.01
CA HIS A 138 -12.52 6.60 6.59
C HIS A 138 -12.45 7.91 5.78
N ASN A 139 -12.63 9.07 6.41
CA ASN A 139 -12.55 10.35 5.73
C ASN A 139 -11.12 10.62 5.25
N PHE A 140 -10.96 11.28 4.10
CA PHE A 140 -9.65 11.48 3.49
C PHE A 140 -8.64 12.16 4.46
N PHE A 141 -9.13 13.11 5.27
CA PHE A 141 -8.39 13.85 6.30
C PHE A 141 -9.04 13.69 7.69
N GLY A 142 -9.34 12.45 8.09
CA GLY A 142 -10.22 12.18 9.21
C GLY A 142 -9.60 12.22 10.61
N GLU A 143 -8.28 12.10 10.75
CA GLU A 143 -7.58 12.05 12.04
C GLU A 143 -6.28 12.87 12.03
N ASP A 144 -5.91 13.39 13.21
CA ASP A 144 -4.63 14.06 13.42
C ASP A 144 -3.47 13.07 13.29
N LYS A 145 -2.48 13.40 12.46
CA LYS A 145 -1.34 12.54 12.18
C LYS A 145 -0.20 12.72 13.17
N GLN A 146 -0.13 13.80 13.95
CA GLN A 146 1.03 14.06 14.82
C GLN A 146 1.38 12.91 15.77
N PRO A 147 0.42 12.26 16.46
CA PRO A 147 0.76 11.18 17.39
C PRO A 147 1.47 10.02 16.68
N ILE A 148 0.96 9.62 15.51
CA ILE A 148 1.55 8.57 14.67
C ILE A 148 2.89 9.02 14.10
N LEU A 149 2.96 10.25 13.58
CA LEU A 149 4.16 10.81 12.98
C LEU A 149 5.33 10.89 13.98
N LYS A 150 5.07 11.23 15.25
CA LYS A 150 6.09 11.22 16.31
C LYS A 150 6.68 9.82 16.48
N ILE A 151 5.83 8.80 16.63
CA ILE A 151 6.24 7.40 16.82
C ILE A 151 7.06 6.91 15.61
N LEU A 152 6.59 7.20 14.40
CA LEU A 152 7.28 6.80 13.17
C LEU A 152 8.63 7.52 13.04
N ASN A 153 8.73 8.81 13.36
CA ASN A 153 10.02 9.52 13.35
C ASN A 153 11.02 8.96 14.36
N GLU A 154 10.56 8.47 15.50
CA GLU A 154 11.42 7.87 16.53
C GLU A 154 11.91 6.47 16.13
N HIS A 155 11.09 5.66 15.46
CA HIS A 155 11.37 4.22 15.27
C HIS A 155 11.57 3.76 13.82
N CYS A 156 11.08 4.53 12.84
CA CYS A 156 10.88 4.07 11.47
C CYS A 156 11.74 4.82 10.43
N ILE A 157 12.80 5.52 10.85
CA ILE A 157 13.68 6.31 9.96
C ILE A 157 15.02 5.62 9.63
N GLN A 158 15.34 4.50 10.28
CA GLN A 158 16.59 3.74 10.09
C GLN A 158 16.32 2.23 9.86
N PRO A 159 15.47 1.86 8.89
CA PRO A 159 15.02 0.47 8.71
C PRO A 159 16.17 -0.48 8.41
N GLU A 160 17.13 -0.07 7.58
CA GLU A 160 18.29 -0.90 7.21
C GLU A 160 19.20 -1.19 8.42
N LYS A 161 19.45 -0.18 9.26
CA LYS A 161 20.22 -0.35 10.50
C LYS A 161 19.50 -1.32 11.43
N ASN A 162 18.20 -1.14 11.65
CA ASN A 162 17.40 -2.00 12.52
C ASN A 162 17.34 -3.44 11.99
N PHE A 163 17.24 -3.60 10.67
CA PHE A 163 17.26 -4.90 10.00
C PHE A 163 18.59 -5.64 10.23
N LYS A 164 19.73 -4.94 10.13
CA LYS A 164 21.08 -5.49 10.34
C LYS A 164 21.45 -5.71 11.82
N ASP A 165 20.71 -5.13 12.76
CA ASP A 165 21.02 -5.18 14.19
C ASP A 165 20.55 -6.50 14.84
N LYS A 166 21.49 -7.45 14.99
CA LYS A 166 21.23 -8.75 15.62
C LYS A 166 20.95 -8.65 17.13
N TYR A 167 21.37 -7.59 17.81
CA TYR A 167 21.09 -7.38 19.23
C TYR A 167 19.68 -6.85 19.46
N LEU A 168 19.16 -6.07 18.50
CA LEU A 168 17.76 -5.66 18.48
C LEU A 168 16.84 -6.85 18.16
N LYS A 169 17.20 -7.67 17.17
CA LYS A 169 16.39 -8.78 16.63
C LYS A 169 16.48 -10.06 17.47
N THR A 170 15.98 -9.99 18.71
CA THR A 170 16.05 -11.07 19.71
C THR A 170 14.98 -12.14 19.56
N SER A 171 13.82 -11.81 19.00
CA SER A 171 12.68 -12.73 18.87
C SER A 171 12.53 -13.24 17.43
N LEU A 172 12.03 -14.48 17.26
CA LEU A 172 11.95 -15.11 15.92
C LEU A 172 10.78 -14.57 15.08
N LEU A 173 9.54 -14.79 15.53
CA LEU A 173 8.33 -14.50 14.75
C LEU A 173 7.30 -13.73 15.56
N TYR A 174 6.91 -12.55 15.06
CA TYR A 174 5.78 -11.79 15.59
C TYR A 174 4.48 -12.31 14.98
N PHE A 175 3.52 -12.65 15.83
CA PHE A 175 2.26 -13.25 15.45
C PHE A 175 1.09 -12.59 16.19
N ASN A 176 0.52 -11.56 15.56
CA ASN A 176 -0.76 -10.97 15.97
C ASN A 176 -1.40 -10.23 14.78
N PHE A 177 -2.70 -10.44 14.59
CA PHE A 177 -3.51 -9.69 13.64
C PHE A 177 -5.01 -9.82 13.96
N SER A 178 -5.82 -8.86 13.54
CA SER A 178 -7.28 -8.99 13.65
C SER A 178 -7.78 -10.09 12.73
N ILE A 179 -8.38 -11.13 13.33
CA ILE A 179 -8.79 -12.38 12.68
C ILE A 179 -9.98 -12.16 11.74
N GLY A 180 -10.93 -11.30 12.13
CA GLY A 180 -12.17 -11.08 11.37
C GLY A 180 -12.02 -10.19 10.13
N THR A 181 -10.84 -9.59 9.89
CA THR A 181 -10.64 -8.68 8.75
C THR A 181 -10.81 -9.37 7.39
N THR A 182 -10.65 -10.69 7.34
CA THR A 182 -10.85 -11.52 6.14
C THR A 182 -12.16 -12.31 6.16
N ASP A 183 -13.15 -11.93 6.98
CA ASP A 183 -14.48 -12.56 6.94
C ASP A 183 -15.27 -12.11 5.69
N THR A 184 -15.08 -10.84 5.29
CA THR A 184 -15.65 -10.20 4.08
C THR A 184 -14.57 -9.45 3.27
N PRO A 185 -13.56 -10.16 2.74
CA PRO A 185 -12.49 -9.52 2.00
C PRO A 185 -12.97 -9.09 0.61
N LEU A 186 -12.28 -8.11 0.04
CA LEU A 186 -12.44 -7.64 -1.33
C LEU A 186 -11.69 -8.53 -2.34
N ILE A 187 -10.87 -9.47 -1.87
CA ILE A 187 -10.30 -10.53 -2.69
C ILE A 187 -10.92 -11.84 -2.21
N LYS A 188 -11.73 -12.49 -3.05
CA LYS A 188 -12.53 -13.66 -2.68
C LYS A 188 -11.67 -14.79 -2.11
N GLU A 189 -10.49 -15.00 -2.68
CA GLU A 189 -9.53 -16.04 -2.29
C GLU A 189 -8.96 -15.80 -0.88
N HIS A 190 -9.03 -14.58 -0.37
CA HIS A 190 -8.56 -14.26 0.98
C HIS A 190 -9.56 -14.62 2.07
N LYS A 191 -10.77 -15.11 1.72
CA LYS A 191 -11.82 -15.41 2.71
C LYS A 191 -11.33 -16.38 3.77
N ASN A 192 -11.50 -16.00 5.04
CA ASN A 192 -11.03 -16.70 6.24
C ASN A 192 -9.51 -16.88 6.38
N MET A 193 -8.69 -16.30 5.50
CA MET A 193 -7.25 -16.55 5.50
C MET A 193 -6.59 -16.27 6.85
N ARG A 194 -6.97 -15.19 7.54
CA ARG A 194 -6.40 -14.90 8.87
C ARG A 194 -6.79 -15.93 9.92
N ARG A 195 -8.01 -16.49 9.88
CA ARG A 195 -8.43 -17.58 10.77
C ARG A 195 -7.60 -18.84 10.52
N ASP A 196 -7.33 -19.14 9.26
CA ASP A 196 -6.58 -20.34 8.88
C ASP A 196 -5.10 -20.20 9.25
N VAL A 197 -4.50 -19.05 8.96
CA VAL A 197 -3.14 -18.72 9.41
C VAL A 197 -3.06 -18.79 10.93
N GLU A 198 -4.01 -18.21 11.66
CA GLU A 198 -3.98 -18.29 13.12
C GLU A 198 -3.95 -19.74 13.62
N LYS A 199 -4.83 -20.60 13.10
CA LYS A 199 -4.89 -22.02 13.47
C LYS A 199 -3.60 -22.76 13.15
N ILE A 200 -3.00 -22.51 11.97
CA ILE A 200 -1.75 -23.14 11.54
C ILE A 200 -0.61 -22.79 12.50
N PHE A 201 -0.49 -21.51 12.87
CA PHE A 201 0.64 -21.08 13.70
C PHE A 201 0.46 -21.43 15.17
N ARG A 202 -0.78 -21.45 15.67
CA ARG A 202 -1.08 -22.01 17.00
C ARG A 202 -0.78 -23.51 17.08
N SER A 203 -1.10 -24.30 16.05
CA SER A 203 -0.82 -25.75 16.06
C SER A 203 0.68 -26.06 15.98
N LYS A 204 1.48 -25.11 15.48
CA LYS A 204 2.96 -25.14 15.47
C LYS A 204 3.59 -24.54 16.74
N ASN A 205 2.81 -24.24 17.77
CA ASN A 205 3.25 -23.67 19.05
C ASN A 205 3.91 -22.27 18.96
N PHE A 206 3.65 -21.50 17.90
CA PHE A 206 4.06 -20.09 17.89
C PHE A 206 3.20 -19.28 18.87
N LEU A 207 3.84 -18.44 19.68
CA LEU A 207 3.17 -17.57 20.64
C LEU A 207 2.35 -16.51 19.92
N TYR A 208 1.06 -16.41 20.26
CA TYR A 208 0.20 -15.33 19.80
C TYR A 208 0.45 -14.08 20.67
N ASN A 209 0.98 -13.01 20.09
CA ASN A 209 1.31 -11.78 20.81
C ASN A 209 0.05 -11.04 21.30
N GLU A 210 0.17 -10.34 22.43
CA GLU A 210 -0.90 -9.49 22.97
C GLU A 210 -1.09 -8.22 22.14
N ASN A 211 -2.30 -7.66 22.19
CA ASN A 211 -2.59 -6.38 21.55
C ASN A 211 -1.95 -5.23 22.35
N LYS A 212 -1.33 -4.28 21.65
CA LYS A 212 -0.73 -3.07 22.24
C LYS A 212 -1.25 -1.83 21.53
N ASN A 213 -1.09 -0.68 22.17
CA ASN A 213 -1.23 0.60 21.48
C ASN A 213 -0.16 0.73 20.37
N PHE A 214 -0.31 1.70 19.46
CA PHE A 214 0.56 1.78 18.29
C PHE A 214 2.05 1.87 18.62
N GLU A 215 2.43 2.69 19.60
CA GLU A 215 3.84 2.81 20.02
C GLU A 215 4.39 1.51 20.60
N GLY A 216 3.65 0.86 21.51
CA GLY A 216 4.04 -0.41 22.10
C GLY A 216 4.12 -1.53 21.06
N TYR A 217 3.21 -1.51 20.07
CA TYR A 217 3.24 -2.40 18.92
C TYR A 217 4.48 -2.19 18.05
N ILE A 218 4.80 -0.96 17.65
CA ILE A 218 5.98 -0.65 16.83
C ILE A 218 7.28 -1.03 17.55
N LYS A 219 7.39 -0.70 18.84
CA LYS A 219 8.54 -1.08 19.68
C LYS A 219 8.69 -2.59 19.78
N GLU A 220 7.61 -3.31 20.07
CA GLU A 220 7.65 -4.77 20.13
C GLU A 220 8.00 -5.37 18.77
N LEU A 221 7.34 -4.98 17.69
CA LEU A 221 7.59 -5.49 16.34
C LEU A 221 9.07 -5.33 15.94
N SER A 222 9.71 -4.24 16.37
CA SER A 222 11.12 -3.96 16.08
C SER A 222 12.08 -5.01 16.63
N THR A 223 11.71 -5.77 17.67
CA THR A 223 12.59 -6.79 18.27
C THR A 223 12.50 -8.16 17.59
N TYR A 224 11.59 -8.32 16.63
CA TYR A 224 11.38 -9.59 15.93
C TYR A 224 12.13 -9.63 14.60
N LYS A 225 12.64 -10.81 14.24
CA LYS A 225 13.23 -11.08 12.92
C LYS A 225 12.16 -11.08 11.83
N PHE A 226 11.04 -11.75 12.10
CA PHE A 226 9.93 -11.94 11.17
C PHE A 226 8.60 -11.47 11.74
N CYS A 227 7.63 -11.16 10.87
CA CYS A 227 6.23 -11.04 11.27
C CYS A 227 5.28 -11.68 10.26
N LEU A 228 4.20 -12.29 10.73
CA LEU A 228 3.13 -12.74 9.84
C LEU A 228 2.33 -11.55 9.33
N SER A 229 2.27 -11.41 8.01
CA SER A 229 1.55 -10.33 7.32
C SER A 229 0.54 -10.88 6.30
N PRO A 230 -0.45 -11.69 6.74
CA PRO A 230 -1.52 -12.10 5.84
C PRO A 230 -2.34 -10.88 5.37
N PRO A 231 -2.89 -10.92 4.14
CA PRO A 231 -3.77 -9.88 3.61
C PRO A 231 -4.85 -9.42 4.57
N GLY A 232 -5.25 -8.15 4.43
CA GLY A 232 -6.37 -7.56 5.14
C GLY A 232 -7.70 -7.80 4.43
N ARG A 233 -8.59 -6.81 4.53
CA ARG A 233 -9.83 -6.79 3.75
C ARG A 233 -9.49 -6.55 2.28
N GLY A 234 -8.55 -5.65 2.00
CA GLY A 234 -7.91 -5.50 0.69
C GLY A 234 -6.75 -6.49 0.49
N VAL A 235 -6.02 -6.32 -0.62
CA VAL A 235 -4.87 -7.16 -0.97
C VAL A 235 -3.60 -6.83 -0.16
N ASP A 236 -3.40 -5.57 0.24
CA ASP A 236 -2.26 -5.12 1.06
C ASP A 236 -2.61 -5.10 2.57
N THR A 237 -1.61 -4.86 3.42
CA THR A 237 -1.79 -4.62 4.85
C THR A 237 -0.75 -3.65 5.42
N HIS A 238 -1.19 -2.73 6.29
CA HIS A 238 -0.32 -1.76 6.96
C HIS A 238 0.86 -2.43 7.70
N ARG A 239 0.63 -3.62 8.28
CA ARG A 239 1.65 -4.39 8.99
C ARG A 239 2.88 -4.69 8.13
N THR A 240 2.72 -4.95 6.84
CA THR A 240 3.86 -5.20 5.93
C THR A 240 4.80 -4.00 5.94
N TRP A 241 4.25 -2.80 5.80
CA TRP A 241 5.02 -1.55 5.76
C TRP A 241 5.59 -1.18 7.11
N GLU A 242 4.81 -1.31 8.18
CA GLU A 242 5.25 -1.05 9.56
C GLU A 242 6.40 -1.98 9.96
N ALA A 243 6.34 -3.27 9.60
CA ALA A 243 7.40 -4.24 9.84
C ALA A 243 8.69 -3.87 9.09
N LEU A 244 8.60 -3.59 7.79
CA LEU A 244 9.75 -3.17 6.99
C LEU A 244 10.40 -1.90 7.54
N MET A 245 9.59 -0.93 7.98
CA MET A 245 10.06 0.32 8.57
C MET A 245 10.84 0.14 9.87
N VAL A 246 10.56 -0.91 10.66
CA VAL A 246 11.34 -1.26 11.86
C VAL A 246 12.38 -2.37 11.59
N GLY A 247 12.63 -2.70 10.32
CA GLY A 247 13.61 -3.71 9.90
C GLY A 247 13.20 -5.16 10.19
N THR A 248 11.90 -5.42 10.39
CA THR A 248 11.33 -6.76 10.59
C THR A 248 10.87 -7.31 9.24
N ILE A 249 11.20 -8.56 8.93
CA ILE A 249 10.91 -9.20 7.63
C ILE A 249 9.45 -9.69 7.62
N PRO A 250 8.54 -9.08 6.83
CA PRO A 250 7.19 -9.59 6.73
C PRO A 250 7.15 -10.89 5.92
N ILE A 251 6.31 -11.81 6.37
CA ILE A 251 5.97 -13.04 5.65
C ILE A 251 4.55 -12.88 5.12
N MET A 252 4.40 -13.02 3.81
CA MET A 252 3.15 -12.76 3.09
C MET A 252 2.87 -13.86 2.07
N ILE A 253 1.62 -13.90 1.59
CA ILE A 253 1.20 -14.77 0.49
C ILE A 253 1.42 -14.03 -0.84
N SER A 254 1.67 -14.75 -1.92
CA SER A 254 1.78 -14.18 -3.27
C SER A 254 0.49 -13.49 -3.71
N THR A 255 0.61 -12.29 -4.27
CA THR A 255 -0.50 -11.47 -4.78
C THR A 255 -0.06 -10.64 -6.01
N ALA A 256 -0.96 -9.81 -6.54
CA ALA A 256 -0.60 -8.82 -7.57
C ALA A 256 0.38 -7.73 -7.10
N LEU A 257 0.69 -7.68 -5.79
CA LEU A 257 1.65 -6.74 -5.21
C LEU A 257 3.09 -7.24 -5.22
N ASP A 258 3.38 -8.48 -5.61
CA ASP A 258 4.71 -9.09 -5.45
C ASP A 258 5.85 -8.22 -6.04
N ALA A 259 5.59 -7.59 -7.20
CA ALA A 259 6.54 -6.70 -7.87
C ALA A 259 6.95 -5.48 -7.01
N LEU A 260 6.09 -5.04 -6.10
CA LEU A 260 6.35 -3.92 -5.19
C LEU A 260 7.44 -4.24 -4.17
N PHE A 261 7.62 -5.53 -3.86
CA PHE A 261 8.50 -6.00 -2.79
C PHE A 261 9.81 -6.62 -3.29
N GLU A 262 10.05 -6.69 -4.61
CA GLU A 262 11.23 -7.35 -5.21
C GLU A 262 12.58 -6.86 -4.64
N LYS A 263 12.65 -5.57 -4.27
CA LYS A 263 13.85 -4.93 -3.72
C LYS A 263 13.81 -4.73 -2.21
N LEU A 264 12.86 -5.35 -1.51
CA LEU A 264 12.67 -5.25 -0.07
C LEU A 264 12.88 -6.62 0.61
N PRO A 265 13.27 -6.64 1.90
CA PRO A 265 13.45 -7.89 2.63
C PRO A 265 12.09 -8.45 3.04
N VAL A 266 11.48 -9.27 2.18
CA VAL A 266 10.22 -9.97 2.44
C VAL A 266 10.35 -11.47 2.20
N ILE A 267 9.44 -12.25 2.77
CA ILE A 267 9.22 -13.65 2.37
C ILE A 267 7.83 -13.76 1.75
N ILE A 268 7.75 -14.16 0.49
CA ILE A 268 6.50 -14.46 -0.20
C ILE A 268 6.38 -15.98 -0.29
N VAL A 269 5.44 -16.56 0.45
CA VAL A 269 5.13 -17.99 0.42
C VAL A 269 3.96 -18.30 -0.51
N LYS A 270 3.84 -19.55 -0.94
CA LYS A 270 2.65 -20.06 -1.63
C LYS A 270 1.70 -20.75 -0.66
N ASP A 271 2.24 -21.32 0.41
CA ASP A 271 1.47 -21.95 1.46
C ASP A 271 2.05 -21.62 2.85
N TRP A 272 1.16 -21.22 3.77
CA TRP A 272 1.50 -20.95 5.17
C TRP A 272 1.97 -22.21 5.93
N PHE A 273 1.64 -23.41 5.45
CA PHE A 273 2.13 -24.66 6.01
C PHE A 273 3.65 -24.83 5.87
N GLU A 274 4.29 -24.18 4.90
CA GLU A 274 5.75 -24.21 4.69
C GLU A 274 6.53 -23.62 5.87
N ILE A 275 5.91 -22.72 6.64
CA ILE A 275 6.61 -21.90 7.63
C ILE A 275 6.75 -22.64 8.95
N ASN A 276 7.99 -22.91 9.36
CA ASN A 276 8.37 -23.42 10.68
C ASN A 276 9.72 -22.80 11.07
N GLU A 277 10.23 -23.09 12.27
CA GLU A 277 11.48 -22.49 12.75
C GLU A 277 12.69 -22.79 11.84
N GLU A 278 12.81 -24.01 11.30
CA GLU A 278 13.89 -24.38 10.39
C GLU A 278 13.84 -23.55 9.10
N PHE A 279 12.66 -23.44 8.50
CA PHE A 279 12.42 -22.60 7.33
C PHE A 279 12.80 -21.14 7.60
N LEU A 280 12.35 -20.57 8.72
CA LEU A 280 12.62 -19.18 9.08
C LEU A 280 14.10 -18.91 9.28
N ASN A 281 14.82 -19.79 10.00
CA ASN A 281 16.25 -19.63 10.21
C ASN A 281 17.03 -19.72 8.89
N LYS A 282 16.63 -20.63 7.98
CA LYS A 282 17.24 -20.75 6.65
C LYS A 282 16.99 -19.52 5.78
N GLU A 283 15.78 -18.98 5.78
CA GLU A 283 15.46 -17.75 5.04
C GLU A 283 16.17 -16.53 5.63
N TYR A 284 16.29 -16.45 6.96
CA TYR A 284 17.00 -15.35 7.64
C TYR A 284 18.44 -15.20 7.12
N GLU A 285 19.17 -16.31 7.04
CA GLU A 285 20.54 -16.36 6.53
C GLU A 285 20.66 -15.98 5.05
N LYS A 286 19.66 -16.31 4.23
CA LYS A 286 19.64 -15.94 2.80
C LYS A 286 19.36 -14.46 2.63
N ILE A 287 18.38 -13.93 3.36
CA ILE A 287 17.94 -12.53 3.26
C ILE A 287 19.07 -11.61 3.75
N HIS A 288 19.76 -11.95 4.85
CA HIS A 288 20.85 -11.12 5.37
C HIS A 288 22.10 -11.02 4.47
N LYS A 289 22.19 -11.86 3.44
CA LYS A 289 23.28 -11.81 2.46
C LYS A 289 22.99 -10.90 1.26
N LYS A 290 21.78 -10.34 1.19
CA LYS A 290 21.34 -9.47 0.09
C LYS A 290 21.35 -8.01 0.51
N GLU A 291 21.52 -7.15 -0.49
CA GLU A 291 21.31 -5.72 -0.39
C GLU A 291 19.85 -5.39 -0.77
N TYR A 292 19.27 -4.39 -0.13
CA TYR A 292 17.88 -4.00 -0.31
C TYR A 292 17.75 -2.48 -0.47
N ASP A 293 16.72 -2.05 -1.20
CA ASP A 293 16.41 -0.63 -1.38
C ASP A 293 15.28 -0.21 -0.45
N PHE A 294 15.65 0.20 0.77
CA PHE A 294 14.70 0.69 1.76
C PHE A 294 14.10 2.06 1.41
N SER A 295 14.59 2.76 0.38
CA SER A 295 14.02 4.05 -0.03
C SER A 295 12.57 3.92 -0.51
N ILE A 296 12.18 2.72 -0.98
CA ILE A 296 10.82 2.35 -1.39
C ILE A 296 9.78 2.59 -0.27
N LEU A 297 10.20 2.54 1.01
CA LEU A 297 9.32 2.77 2.16
C LEU A 297 8.90 4.24 2.31
N TYR A 298 9.53 5.16 1.58
CA TYR A 298 9.38 6.60 1.79
C TYR A 298 8.89 7.35 0.55
N SER A 299 8.19 8.44 0.84
CA SER A 299 7.53 9.33 -0.12
C SER A 299 8.41 9.80 -1.28
N ASN A 300 9.70 10.09 -1.03
CA ASN A 300 10.61 10.61 -2.06
C ASN A 300 10.86 9.61 -3.20
N TYR A 301 10.92 8.30 -2.90
CA TYR A 301 11.06 7.28 -3.94
C TYR A 301 9.89 7.35 -4.92
N TRP A 302 8.66 7.41 -4.41
CA TRP A 302 7.45 7.43 -5.22
C TRP A 302 7.25 8.73 -5.99
N LYS A 303 7.65 9.87 -5.41
CA LYS A 303 7.72 11.13 -6.16
C LYS A 303 8.62 10.99 -7.39
N ASN A 304 9.80 10.41 -7.21
CA ASN A 304 10.75 10.19 -8.29
C ASN A 304 10.24 9.15 -9.30
N GLU A 305 9.59 8.08 -8.82
CA GLU A 305 9.04 7.02 -9.67
C GLU A 305 7.93 7.56 -10.59
N ILE A 306 7.03 8.39 -10.06
CA ILE A 306 6.00 9.07 -10.86
C ILE A 306 6.67 10.02 -11.87
N ASN A 307 7.68 10.78 -11.46
CA ASN A 307 8.37 11.74 -12.32
C ASN A 307 9.08 11.10 -13.52
N LYS A 308 9.50 9.82 -13.46
CA LYS A 308 10.09 9.11 -14.60
C LYS A 308 9.17 9.05 -15.82
N TYR A 309 7.86 9.07 -15.60
CA TYR A 309 6.85 8.99 -16.66
C TYR A 309 6.42 10.36 -17.18
N ARG A 310 6.96 11.46 -16.62
CA ARG A 310 6.55 12.83 -16.97
C ARG A 310 7.34 13.45 -18.12
N LEU A 311 8.41 12.76 -18.57
CA LEU A 311 9.39 13.22 -19.56
C LEU A 311 8.98 12.91 -21.00
#